data_AF-A0A9X2U2W2-F1
#
_entry.id   AF-A0A9X2U2W2-F1
#
_cell.length_a   1.000
_cell.length_b   1.000
_cell.length_c   1.000
_cell.angle_alpha   90.00
_cell.angle_beta   90.00
_cell.angle_gamma   90.00
#
_symmetry.space_group_name_H-M   'P 1'
#
loop_
_entity.id
_entity.type
_entity.pdbx_description
1 polymer ?
#
loop_
_entity_poly.entity_id
_entity_poly.type
_entity_poly.pdbx_seq_one_letter_code
_entity_poly.pdbx_strand_id
1 'polypeptide(L)'
;MYDARQQYQQQSVQTASPEKLIEKLYEAGIQACHQKDRDTLRKVLLELIESLNVEQGGELADRLLGIYEYCLNECATGDLDVIRELLEELRDGWKQGVVEGQPA
;
A
#
# COMPACT_ATOMS: atom_id res chain seq x y z
N MET A 1 19.47 5.98 -31.62
CA MET A 1 18.25 5.35 -31.08
C MET A 1 18.27 5.52 -29.56
N TYR A 2 17.95 6.72 -29.08
CA TYR A 2 18.03 7.09 -27.66
C TYR A 2 16.67 7.68 -27.24
N ASP A 3 15.60 6.91 -27.43
CA ASP A 3 14.23 7.41 -27.22
C ASP A 3 13.36 6.41 -26.44
N ALA A 4 13.94 5.77 -25.42
CA ALA A 4 13.16 5.01 -24.44
C ALA A 4 13.28 5.61 -23.04
N ARG A 5 14.48 6.01 -22.61
CA ARG A 5 14.73 6.50 -21.25
C ARG A 5 14.13 7.89 -20.96
N GLN A 6 13.99 8.75 -21.98
CA GLN A 6 13.45 10.10 -21.78
C GLN A 6 11.92 10.16 -21.70
N GLN A 7 11.21 9.12 -22.16
CA GLN A 7 9.75 9.04 -21.98
C GLN A 7 9.36 8.62 -20.56
N TYR A 8 10.17 7.79 -19.90
CA TYR A 8 9.96 7.43 -18.48
C TYR A 8 10.23 8.61 -17.53
N GLN A 9 11.11 9.53 -17.90
CA GLN A 9 11.47 10.70 -17.07
C GLN A 9 10.49 11.88 -17.21
N GLN A 10 9.67 11.95 -18.26
CA GLN A 10 8.75 13.08 -18.48
C GLN A 10 7.37 12.92 -17.84
N GLN A 11 7.05 11.77 -17.24
CA GLN A 11 5.83 11.60 -16.44
C GLN A 11 5.99 11.94 -14.96
N SER A 12 7.22 12.22 -14.53
CA SER A 12 7.44 12.86 -13.23
C SER A 12 6.70 14.22 -13.23
N VAL A 13 5.95 14.49 -12.15
CA VAL A 13 5.77 15.84 -11.55
C VAL A 13 4.37 16.49 -11.58
N GLN A 14 3.24 15.90 -12.02
CA GLN A 14 1.95 16.65 -11.93
C GLN A 14 0.78 16.04 -11.14
N THR A 15 0.93 14.87 -10.57
CA THR A 15 0.01 14.31 -9.56
C THR A 15 0.84 13.53 -8.54
N ALA A 16 0.36 13.32 -7.32
CA ALA A 16 1.06 12.44 -6.39
C ALA A 16 1.30 11.09 -7.09
N SER A 17 2.56 10.67 -7.23
CA SER A 17 2.87 9.39 -7.88
C SER A 17 2.13 8.25 -7.19
N PRO A 18 1.67 7.21 -7.91
CA PRO A 18 0.91 6.10 -7.34
C PRO A 18 1.52 5.53 -6.06
N GLU A 19 2.85 5.46 -5.98
CA GLU A 19 3.60 4.98 -4.82
C GLU A 19 3.37 5.86 -3.58
N LYS A 20 3.28 7.18 -3.77
CA LYS A 20 3.01 8.15 -2.69
C LYS A 20 1.55 8.11 -2.24
N LEU A 21 0.62 7.71 -3.11
CA LEU A 21 -0.77 7.47 -2.71
C LEU A 21 -0.87 6.21 -1.85
N ILE A 22 -0.18 5.13 -2.21
CA ILE A 22 -0.10 3.91 -1.41
C ILE A 22 0.54 4.20 -0.03
N GLU A 23 1.64 4.95 0.02
CA GLU A 23 2.26 5.35 1.29
C GLU A 23 1.27 6.11 2.19
N LYS A 24 0.52 7.05 1.63
CA LYS A 24 -0.51 7.80 2.36
C LYS A 24 -1.66 6.92 2.86
N LEU A 25 -2.06 5.91 2.09
CA LEU A 25 -3.06 4.94 2.53
C LEU A 25 -2.55 4.17 3.75
N TYR A 26 -1.31 3.67 3.72
CA TYR A 26 -0.70 3.03 4.88
C TYR A 26 -0.65 3.95 6.11
N GLU A 27 -0.19 5.19 5.94
CA GLU A 27 -0.15 6.17 7.03
C GLU A 27 -1.55 6.42 7.61
N ALA A 28 -2.57 6.56 6.76
CA ALA A 28 -3.96 6.75 7.19
C ALA A 28 -4.49 5.53 7.97
N GLY A 29 -4.21 4.31 7.51
CA GLY A 29 -4.62 3.08 8.19
C GLY A 29 -3.97 2.92 9.57
N ILE A 30 -2.67 3.17 9.67
CA ILE A 30 -1.92 3.13 10.93
C ILE A 30 -2.47 4.17 11.92
N GLN A 31 -2.72 5.40 11.44
CA GLN A 31 -3.32 6.44 12.28
C GLN A 31 -4.74 6.07 12.72
N ALA A 32 -5.54 5.45 11.85
CA ALA A 32 -6.87 4.97 12.20
C ALA A 32 -6.82 3.89 13.29
N CYS A 33 -5.84 2.97 13.26
CA CYS A 33 -5.61 2.01 14.34
C CYS A 33 -5.32 2.71 15.68
N HIS A 34 -4.43 3.70 15.71
CA HIS A 34 -4.13 4.46 16.94
C HIS A 34 -5.35 5.20 17.48
N GLN A 35 -6.18 5.76 16.60
CA GLN A 35 -7.40 6.48 16.97
C GLN A 35 -8.59 5.56 17.26
N LYS A 36 -8.43 4.24 17.03
CA LYS A 36 -9.49 3.23 17.09
C LYS A 36 -10.66 3.55 16.14
N ASP A 37 -10.38 4.24 15.04
CA ASP A 37 -11.34 4.59 14.00
C ASP A 37 -11.48 3.43 13.01
N ARG A 38 -12.38 2.49 13.33
CA ARG A 38 -12.62 1.29 12.53
C ARG A 38 -13.23 1.59 11.16
N ASP A 39 -14.04 2.66 11.04
CA ASP A 39 -14.64 3.07 9.78
C ASP A 39 -13.59 3.57 8.79
N THR A 40 -12.67 4.42 9.25
CA THR A 40 -11.55 4.89 8.42
C THR A 40 -10.61 3.75 8.07
N LEU A 41 -10.25 2.90 9.05
CA LEU A 41 -9.41 1.73 8.80
C LEU A 41 -10.00 0.80 7.74
N ARG A 42 -11.31 0.51 7.83
CA ARG A 42 -12.01 -0.31 6.83
C ARG A 42 -11.94 0.28 5.43
N LYS A 43 -12.14 1.60 5.29
CA LYS A 43 -12.05 2.28 4.00
C LYS A 43 -10.65 2.17 3.42
N VAL A 44 -9.62 2.45 4.23
CA VAL A 44 -8.22 2.33 3.79
C VAL A 44 -7.89 0.93 3.30
N LEU A 45 -8.32 -0.11 4.01
CA LEU A 45 -8.08 -1.50 3.63
C LEU A 45 -8.76 -1.87 2.30
N LEU A 46 -9.98 -1.41 2.08
CA LEU A 46 -10.67 -1.60 0.79
C LEU A 46 -9.94 -0.91 -0.36
N GLU A 47 -9.51 0.34 -0.17
CA GLU A 47 -8.76 1.08 -1.20
C GLU A 47 -7.40 0.41 -1.50
N LEU A 48 -6.72 -0.13 -0.48
CA LEU A 48 -5.48 -0.90 -0.68
C LEU A 48 -5.72 -2.17 -1.50
N ILE A 49 -6.81 -2.89 -1.24
CA ILE A 49 -7.22 -4.07 -2.01
C ILE A 49 -7.53 -3.68 -3.46
N GLU A 50 -8.33 -2.64 -3.67
CA GLU A 50 -8.72 -2.16 -5.01
C GLU A 50 -7.54 -1.61 -5.81
N SER A 51 -6.52 -1.06 -5.14
CA SER A 51 -5.29 -0.58 -5.77
C SER A 51 -4.35 -1.71 -6.22
N LEU A 52 -4.56 -2.94 -5.76
CA LEU A 52 -3.67 -4.06 -6.01
C LEU A 52 -3.91 -4.66 -7.40
N ASN A 53 -2.88 -4.65 -8.25
CA ASN A 53 -2.95 -5.31 -9.56
C ASN A 53 -2.50 -6.78 -9.46
N VAL A 54 -3.44 -7.66 -9.14
CA VAL A 54 -3.21 -9.11 -9.05
C VAL A 54 -2.78 -9.73 -10.38
N GLU A 55 -3.28 -9.25 -11.52
CA GLU A 55 -2.93 -9.78 -12.86
C GLU A 55 -1.45 -9.59 -13.20
N GLN A 56 -0.84 -8.46 -12.81
CA GLN A 56 0.59 -8.20 -12.99
C GLN A 56 1.46 -8.66 -11.83
N GLY A 57 0.93 -8.65 -10.60
CA GLY A 57 1.71 -8.93 -9.40
C GLY A 57 1.90 -10.41 -9.06
N GLY A 58 1.12 -11.31 -9.67
CA GLY A 58 1.24 -12.76 -9.48
C GLY A 58 1.20 -13.17 -8.00
N GLU A 59 2.04 -14.14 -7.62
CA GLU A 59 2.06 -14.69 -6.25
C GLU A 59 2.30 -13.65 -5.15
N LEU A 60 3.01 -12.55 -5.45
CA LEU A 60 3.24 -11.49 -4.47
C LEU A 60 1.95 -10.70 -4.20
N ALA A 61 1.19 -10.38 -5.25
CA ALA A 61 -0.09 -9.72 -5.09
C ALA A 61 -1.11 -10.65 -4.40
N ASP A 62 -1.16 -11.94 -4.72
CA ASP A 62 -2.02 -12.88 -4.01
C ASP A 62 -1.74 -12.92 -2.49
N ARG A 63 -0.45 -12.89 -2.10
CA ARG A 63 -0.08 -12.84 -0.68
C ARG A 63 -0.49 -11.54 -0.02
N LEU A 64 -0.27 -10.40 -0.67
CA LEU A 64 -0.68 -9.08 -0.15
C LEU A 64 -2.19 -8.99 0.00
N LEU A 65 -2.94 -9.47 -0.99
CA LEU A 65 -4.39 -9.54 -0.96
C LEU A 65 -4.87 -10.32 0.27
N GLY A 66 -4.31 -11.51 0.52
CA GLY A 66 -4.68 -12.32 1.67
C GLY A 66 -4.43 -11.63 3.02
N ILE A 67 -3.34 -10.86 3.14
CA ILE A 67 -3.07 -10.09 4.36
C ILE A 67 -4.07 -8.95 4.53
N TYR A 68 -4.40 -8.22 3.46
CA TYR A 68 -5.39 -7.14 3.52
C TYR A 68 -6.79 -7.67 3.83
N GLU A 69 -7.20 -8.79 3.25
CA GLU A 69 -8.48 -9.45 3.54
C GLU A 69 -8.58 -9.89 5.00
N TYR A 70 -7.49 -10.46 5.54
CA TYR A 70 -7.41 -10.77 6.97
C TYR A 70 -7.59 -9.51 7.83
N CYS A 71 -6.85 -8.44 7.53
CA CYS A 71 -6.98 -7.17 8.25
C CYS A 71 -8.40 -6.60 8.14
N LEU A 72 -9.03 -6.71 6.97
CA LEU A 72 -10.39 -6.22 6.72
C LEU A 72 -11.42 -7.00 7.55
N ASN A 73 -11.28 -8.31 7.68
CA ASN A 73 -12.14 -9.12 8.52
C ASN A 73 -11.97 -8.78 10.01
N GLU A 74 -10.73 -8.63 10.45
CA GLU A 74 -10.41 -8.36 11.86
C GLU A 74 -10.64 -6.89 12.26
N CYS A 75 -10.68 -5.94 11.32
CA CYS A 75 -10.79 -4.51 11.67
C CYS A 75 -12.08 -4.13 12.39
N ALA A 76 -13.14 -4.94 12.31
CA ALA A 76 -14.42 -4.67 12.95
C ALA A 76 -14.45 -5.06 14.43
N THR A 77 -13.85 -6.19 14.80
CA THR A 77 -13.97 -6.79 16.14
C THR A 77 -12.65 -7.23 16.76
N GLY A 78 -11.62 -7.40 15.94
CA GLY A 78 -10.31 -7.86 16.36
C GLY A 78 -9.45 -6.78 17.02
N ASP A 79 -8.21 -7.17 17.27
CA ASP A 79 -7.18 -6.35 17.90
C ASP A 79 -6.57 -5.38 16.89
N LEU A 80 -6.75 -4.08 17.14
CA LEU A 80 -6.26 -3.02 16.26
C LEU A 80 -4.75 -2.83 16.38
N ASP A 81 -4.12 -3.26 17.47
CA ASP A 81 -2.66 -3.21 17.61
C ASP A 81 -2.00 -4.23 16.68
N VAL A 82 -2.57 -5.44 16.56
CA VAL A 82 -2.10 -6.47 15.61
C VAL A 82 -2.21 -5.98 14.16
N ILE A 83 -3.34 -5.38 13.81
CA ILE A 83 -3.55 -4.83 12.46
C ILE A 83 -2.57 -3.68 12.19
N ARG A 84 -2.31 -2.83 13.18
CA ARG A 84 -1.32 -1.75 13.06
C ARG A 84 0.07 -2.31 12.74
N GLU A 85 0.54 -3.27 13.52
CA GLU A 85 1.88 -3.87 13.34
C GLU A 85 2.04 -4.47 11.95
N LEU A 86 1.02 -5.18 11.45
CA LEU A 86 1.00 -5.70 10.08
C LEU A 86 1.08 -4.59 9.02
N LEU A 87 0.29 -3.50 9.18
CA LEU A 87 0.33 -2.37 8.25
C LEU A 87 1.67 -1.63 8.30
N GLU A 88 2.33 -1.55 9.45
CA GLU A 88 3.67 -0.97 9.60
C GLU A 88 4.72 -1.80 8.88
N GLU A 89 4.72 -3.12 9.07
CA GLU A 89 5.66 -4.04 8.41
C GLU A 89 5.49 -3.99 6.88
N LEU A 90 4.24 -4.03 6.40
CA LEU A 90 3.94 -3.95 4.96
C LEU A 90 4.35 -2.61 4.35
N ARG A 91 4.10 -1.50 5.04
CA ARG A 91 4.54 -0.16 4.61
C ARG A 91 6.06 -0.10 4.50
N ASP A 92 6.77 -0.66 5.48
CA ASP A 92 8.23 -0.63 5.51
C ASP A 92 8.82 -1.51 4.39
N GLY A 93 8.24 -2.68 4.13
CA GLY A 93 8.56 -3.51 2.96
C GLY A 93 8.28 -2.81 1.63
N TRP A 94 7.16 -2.08 1.52
CA TRP A 94 6.85 -1.26 0.34
C TRP A 94 7.88 -0.16 0.11
N LYS A 95 8.29 0.55 1.18
CA LYS A 95 9.34 1.57 1.11
C LYS A 95 10.67 0.98 0.62
N GLN A 96 11.05 -0.19 1.11
CA GLN A 96 12.27 -0.87 0.67
C GLN A 96 12.19 -1.28 -0.81
N GLY A 97 11.08 -1.90 -1.23
CA GLY A 97 10.90 -2.34 -2.62
C GLY A 97 10.83 -1.18 -3.64
N VAL A 98 10.21 -0.06 -3.28
CA VAL A 98 10.20 1.16 -4.10
C VAL A 98 11.60 1.79 -4.19
N VAL A 99 12.36 1.80 -3.08
CA VAL A 99 13.72 2.35 -3.03
C VAL A 99 14.71 1.50 -3.84
N GLU A 100 14.59 0.17 -3.84
CA GLU A 100 15.45 -0.73 -4.64
C GLU A 100 15.10 -0.74 -6.13
N GLY A 101 13.88 -0.30 -6.51
CA GLY A 101 13.45 -0.17 -7.90
C GLY A 101 13.95 1.07 -8.64
N GLN A 102 14.62 2.01 -7.96
CA GLN A 102 15.25 3.18 -8.59
C GLN A 102 16.68 2.85 -9.02
N PRO A 103 16.99 2.76 -10.34
CA PRO A 103 18.37 2.63 -10.77
C PRO A 103 19.14 3.92 -10.38
N ALA A 104 20.26 3.72 -9.69
CA ALA A 104 21.26 4.74 -9.41
C ALA A 104 21.84 5.37 -10.69
#